data_AF-N9XR26-F1
#
_entry.id   AF-N9XR26-F1
#
_cell.length_a   1.000
_cell.length_b   1.000
_cell.length_c   1.000
_cell.angle_alpha   90.00
_cell.angle_beta   90.00
_cell.angle_gamma   90.00
#
_symmetry.space_group_name_H-M   'P 1'
#
loop_
_entity.id
_entity.type
_entity.pdbx_description
1 polymer ?
#
loop_
_entity_poly.entity_id
_entity_poly.type
_entity_poly.pdbx_seq_one_letter_code
_entity_poly.pdbx_strand_id
1 'polypeptide(L)'
;MNLDKLSVDEIVNYINIELKAGRSMKDIEINDFKVNDRVIVKRLNRKGYKRVGNKFIKSITKDIQKDNNISLNNSEDINLSEKNKFIQKYNEDINELKLLELIELLEPIKKLIVDYERNKNFIEVNSVELKPKAIINVKQKLFKIDVDILEQWEKFVLNHKEFKVQQLISLALEEFIDKYK
;
A
#
# COMPACT_ATOMS: atom_id res chain seq x y z
N MET A 1 -40.17 -7.97 -13.59
CA MET A 1 -39.79 -6.56 -13.38
C MET A 1 -39.77 -5.83 -14.71
N ASN A 2 -40.16 -4.55 -14.74
CA ASN A 2 -40.08 -3.74 -15.96
C ASN A 2 -38.83 -2.85 -15.90
N LEU A 3 -37.90 -3.08 -16.82
CA LEU A 3 -36.59 -2.41 -16.87
C LEU A 3 -36.71 -0.88 -17.09
N ASP A 4 -37.80 -0.41 -17.68
CA ASP A 4 -37.99 1.02 -17.98
C ASP A 4 -38.74 1.78 -16.89
N LYS A 5 -39.31 1.06 -15.92
CA LYS A 5 -39.98 1.65 -14.75
C LYS A 5 -39.07 1.74 -13.53
N LEU A 6 -38.01 0.93 -13.48
CA LEU A 6 -37.09 0.86 -12.35
C LEU A 6 -35.90 1.79 -12.55
N SER A 7 -35.49 2.44 -11.46
CA SER A 7 -34.24 3.20 -11.42
C SER A 7 -33.04 2.28 -11.61
N VAL A 8 -31.92 2.86 -12.08
CA VAL A 8 -30.66 2.11 -12.26
C VAL A 8 -30.21 1.50 -10.92
N ASP A 9 -30.41 2.21 -9.81
CA ASP A 9 -29.99 1.75 -8.49
C ASP A 9 -30.86 0.60 -7.96
N GLU A 10 -32.17 0.62 -8.20
CA GLU A 10 -33.05 -0.50 -7.87
C GLU A 10 -32.70 -1.76 -8.67
N ILE A 11 -32.40 -1.60 -9.96
CA ILE A 11 -31.97 -2.69 -10.84
C ILE A 11 -30.66 -3.30 -10.31
N VAL A 12 -29.68 -2.46 -9.95
CA VAL A 12 -28.39 -2.91 -9.42
C VAL A 12 -28.55 -3.62 -8.08
N ASN A 13 -29.38 -3.08 -7.18
CA ASN A 13 -29.64 -3.70 -5.88
C ASN A 13 -30.26 -5.08 -6.02
N TYR A 14 -31.31 -5.20 -6.83
CA TYR A 14 -31.96 -6.49 -7.10
C TYR A 14 -30.97 -7.51 -7.68
N ILE A 15 -30.23 -7.13 -8.73
CA ILE A 15 -29.26 -8.02 -9.37
C ILE A 15 -28.16 -8.45 -8.39
N ASN A 16 -27.67 -7.55 -7.54
CA ASN A 16 -26.65 -7.89 -6.55
C ASN A 16 -27.15 -8.86 -5.47
N ILE A 17 -28.44 -8.80 -5.10
CA ILE A 17 -29.06 -9.76 -4.17
C ILE A 17 -29.14 -11.14 -4.84
N GLU A 18 -29.65 -11.21 -6.06
CA GLU A 18 -29.83 -12.48 -6.79
C GLU A 18 -28.49 -13.13 -7.17
N LEU A 19 -27.48 -12.34 -7.56
CA LEU A 19 -26.14 -12.85 -7.84
C LEU A 19 -25.45 -13.37 -6.56
N LYS A 20 -25.70 -12.77 -5.40
CA LYS A 20 -25.22 -13.29 -4.10
C LYS A 20 -25.90 -14.59 -3.72
N ALA A 21 -27.18 -14.75 -4.07
CA ALA A 21 -27.92 -16.00 -3.90
C ALA A 21 -27.45 -17.12 -4.85
N GLY A 22 -26.49 -16.83 -5.74
CA GLY A 22 -25.86 -17.82 -6.63
C GLY A 22 -26.57 -18.00 -7.98
N ARG A 23 -27.60 -17.20 -8.29
CA ARG A 23 -28.24 -17.23 -9.61
C ARG A 23 -27.33 -16.63 -10.66
N SER A 24 -27.44 -17.12 -11.90
CA SER A 24 -26.65 -16.57 -13.00
C SER A 24 -27.29 -15.26 -13.51
N MET A 25 -26.45 -14.34 -14.01
CA MET A 25 -26.93 -13.09 -14.61
C MET A 25 -27.92 -13.34 -15.75
N LYS A 26 -27.66 -14.38 -16.55
CA LYS A 26 -28.51 -14.78 -17.66
C LYS A 26 -29.91 -15.19 -17.18
N ASP A 27 -29.99 -15.91 -16.07
CA ASP A 27 -31.27 -16.33 -15.50
C ASP A 27 -32.07 -15.14 -14.97
N ILE A 28 -31.40 -14.15 -14.37
CA ILE A 28 -32.04 -12.93 -13.86
C ILE A 28 -32.58 -12.10 -15.04
N GLU A 29 -31.80 -11.93 -16.09
CA GLU A 29 -32.21 -11.17 -17.29
C GLU A 29 -33.43 -11.81 -17.98
N ILE A 30 -33.41 -13.13 -18.18
CA ILE A 30 -34.45 -13.85 -18.92
C ILE A 30 -35.71 -14.05 -18.08
N ASN A 31 -35.59 -14.50 -16.83
CA ASN A 31 -36.75 -14.88 -16.02
C ASN A 31 -37.38 -13.69 -15.30
N ASP A 32 -36.56 -12.77 -14.78
CA ASP A 32 -37.06 -11.73 -13.88
C ASP A 32 -37.36 -10.43 -14.66
N PHE A 33 -36.48 -10.06 -15.59
CA PHE A 33 -36.63 -8.86 -16.43
C PHE A 33 -37.22 -9.13 -17.82
N LYS A 34 -37.33 -10.41 -18.23
CA LYS A 34 -37.83 -10.81 -19.56
C LYS A 34 -37.09 -10.13 -20.71
N VAL A 35 -35.78 -9.96 -20.56
CA VAL A 35 -34.90 -9.39 -21.57
C VAL A 35 -33.84 -10.41 -22.01
N ASN A 36 -33.29 -10.20 -23.19
CA ASN A 36 -32.20 -11.04 -23.69
C ASN A 36 -30.94 -10.90 -22.83
N ASP A 37 -30.11 -11.94 -22.87
CA ASP A 37 -28.79 -11.96 -22.24
C ASP A 37 -27.97 -10.73 -22.66
N ARG A 38 -27.26 -10.16 -21.69
CA ARG A 38 -26.39 -8.97 -21.77
C ARG A 38 -27.10 -7.63 -21.93
N VAL A 39 -28.43 -7.55 -22.02
CA VAL A 39 -29.14 -6.27 -22.18
C VAL A 39 -28.92 -5.38 -20.95
N ILE A 40 -29.08 -5.92 -19.75
CA ILE A 40 -28.92 -5.17 -18.50
C ILE A 40 -27.45 -4.91 -18.25
N VAL A 41 -26.57 -5.89 -18.49
CA VAL A 41 -25.11 -5.70 -18.38
C VAL A 41 -24.64 -4.50 -19.22
N LYS A 42 -25.10 -4.39 -20.48
CA LYS A 42 -24.79 -3.24 -21.34
C LYS A 42 -25.35 -1.92 -20.80
N ARG A 43 -26.58 -1.91 -20.29
CA ARG A 43 -27.20 -0.72 -19.67
C ARG A 43 -26.42 -0.25 -18.45
N LEU A 44 -26.02 -1.18 -17.57
CA LEU A 44 -25.22 -0.91 -16.38
C LEU A 44 -23.82 -0.40 -16.71
N ASN A 45 -23.14 -1.02 -17.68
CA ASN A 45 -21.82 -0.57 -18.14
C ASN A 45 -21.86 0.88 -18.66
N ARG A 46 -22.89 1.25 -19.45
CA ARG A 46 -23.08 2.64 -19.92
C ARG A 46 -23.34 3.65 -18.80
N LYS A 47 -23.90 3.19 -17.68
CA LYS A 47 -24.15 4.00 -16.48
C LYS A 47 -22.96 3.98 -15.49
N GLY A 48 -21.83 3.39 -15.88
CA GLY A 48 -20.60 3.36 -15.10
C GLY A 48 -20.51 2.22 -14.09
N TYR A 49 -21.39 1.22 -14.14
CA TYR A 49 -21.31 0.04 -13.27
C TYR A 49 -20.50 -1.05 -13.95
N LYS A 50 -19.54 -1.66 -13.25
CA LYS A 50 -18.76 -2.82 -13.72
C LYS A 50 -19.04 -4.03 -12.84
N ARG A 51 -19.05 -5.21 -13.46
CA ARG A 51 -19.16 -6.49 -12.73
C ARG A 51 -17.82 -6.86 -12.13
N VAL A 52 -17.79 -7.08 -10.82
CA VAL A 52 -16.62 -7.53 -10.05
C VAL A 52 -17.06 -8.75 -9.24
N GLY A 53 -16.77 -9.96 -9.74
CA GLY A 53 -17.27 -11.21 -9.17
C GLY A 53 -18.80 -11.35 -9.30
N ASN A 54 -19.49 -11.57 -8.17
CA ASN A 54 -20.95 -11.74 -8.09
C ASN A 54 -21.67 -10.42 -7.73
N LYS A 55 -21.12 -9.27 -8.12
CA LYS A 55 -21.75 -7.96 -7.89
C LYS A 55 -21.39 -6.96 -8.98
N PHE A 56 -22.27 -5.99 -9.19
CA PHE A 56 -22.04 -4.76 -9.93
C PHE A 56 -21.69 -3.63 -8.97
N ILE A 57 -20.60 -2.92 -9.27
CA ILE A 57 -20.10 -1.78 -8.49
C ILE A 57 -19.96 -0.59 -9.44
N LYS A 58 -20.34 0.61 -8.98
CA LYS A 58 -20.12 1.86 -9.70
C LYS A 58 -18.61 2.12 -9.80
N SER A 59 -18.05 1.99 -11.00
CA SER A 59 -16.65 2.24 -11.29
C SER A 59 -16.44 3.74 -11.38
N ILE A 60 -15.73 4.32 -10.40
CA ILE A 60 -15.26 5.71 -10.45
C ILE A 60 -14.06 5.77 -11.41
N THR A 61 -14.26 5.39 -12.67
CA THR A 61 -13.31 5.75 -13.73
C THR A 61 -13.84 7.02 -14.35
N LYS A 62 -13.12 8.12 -14.12
CA LYS A 62 -13.37 9.45 -14.67
C LYS A 62 -13.23 9.39 -16.19
N ASP A 63 -14.29 8.98 -16.87
CA ASP A 63 -14.43 9.21 -18.31
C ASP A 63 -15.71 10.03 -18.55
N ILE A 64 -15.46 11.32 -18.79
CA ILE A 64 -16.21 12.26 -19.65
C ILE A 64 -17.58 12.68 -19.09
N GLN A 65 -17.69 13.84 -18.43
CA GLN A 65 -18.01 15.15 -19.02
C GLN A 65 -19.26 15.19 -19.93
N LYS A 66 -20.03 16.28 -19.76
CA LYS A 66 -21.24 16.69 -20.49
C LYS A 66 -22.49 15.85 -20.25
N ASP A 67 -23.26 16.19 -19.22
CA ASP A 67 -24.23 17.28 -19.35
C ASP A 67 -25.06 17.43 -18.07
N ASN A 68 -25.37 18.70 -17.76
CA ASN A 68 -26.49 19.23 -17.00
C ASN A 68 -26.48 19.11 -15.46
N ASN A 69 -26.14 20.26 -14.84
CA ASN A 69 -26.80 20.89 -13.70
C ASN A 69 -27.54 19.97 -12.73
N ILE A 70 -26.92 19.60 -11.61
CA ILE A 70 -27.69 19.28 -10.41
C ILE A 70 -27.05 19.93 -9.18
N SER A 71 -27.75 20.97 -8.75
CA SER A 71 -27.71 21.61 -7.44
C SER A 71 -27.64 20.57 -6.33
N LEU A 72 -26.58 20.61 -5.53
CA LEU A 72 -26.52 19.97 -4.23
C LEU A 72 -27.38 20.80 -3.27
N ASN A 73 -28.55 20.31 -2.92
CA ASN A 73 -29.25 20.69 -1.69
C ASN A 73 -30.01 19.49 -1.13
N ASN A 74 -29.63 19.17 0.10
CA ASN A 74 -30.45 18.73 1.23
C ASN A 74 -30.96 17.27 1.28
N SER A 75 -30.33 16.55 2.22
CA SER A 75 -30.93 15.77 3.32
C SER A 75 -32.19 14.96 3.03
N GLU A 76 -32.09 13.64 3.18
CA GLU A 76 -32.88 12.88 4.15
C GLU A 76 -32.33 11.45 4.28
N ASP A 77 -32.54 10.89 5.46
CA ASP A 77 -31.89 9.71 6.03
C ASP A 77 -31.95 8.46 5.15
N ILE A 78 -30.78 7.90 4.85
CA ILE A 78 -30.65 6.52 4.39
C ILE A 78 -29.87 5.77 5.46
N ASN A 79 -30.59 4.89 6.17
CA ASN A 79 -30.06 3.90 7.10
C ASN A 79 -28.78 3.24 6.56
N LEU A 80 -27.62 3.64 7.10
CA LEU A 80 -26.31 2.98 6.95
C LEU A 80 -26.31 1.66 7.76
N SER A 81 -27.20 0.74 7.42
CA SER A 81 -27.17 -0.60 7.99
C SER A 81 -26.37 -1.52 7.08
N GLU A 82 -25.35 -2.14 7.66
CA GLU A 82 -24.59 -3.32 7.19
C GLU A 82 -23.31 -3.14 6.37
N LYS A 83 -23.04 -1.99 5.72
CA LYS A 83 -21.72 -1.76 5.10
C LYS A 83 -20.67 -1.15 6.03
N ASN A 84 -21.07 -0.63 7.18
CA ASN A 84 -20.14 -0.12 8.20
C ASN A 84 -19.60 -1.21 9.14
N LYS A 85 -20.13 -2.45 9.11
CA LYS A 85 -19.64 -3.53 9.98
C LYS A 85 -18.23 -4.04 9.63
N PHE A 86 -17.75 -3.81 8.40
CA PHE A 86 -16.37 -4.16 8.03
C PHE A 86 -15.36 -3.02 8.29
N ILE A 87 -15.82 -1.78 8.43
CA ILE A 87 -14.97 -0.65 8.83
C ILE A 87 -14.95 -0.53 10.37
N GLN A 88 -16.06 -0.84 11.05
CA GLN A 88 -16.13 -0.79 12.51
C GLN A 88 -15.31 -1.88 13.20
N LYS A 89 -15.04 -3.02 12.54
CA LYS A 89 -14.25 -4.10 13.17
C LYS A 89 -12.74 -3.81 13.28
N TYR A 90 -12.26 -2.72 12.68
CA TYR A 90 -10.87 -2.24 12.79
C TYR A 90 -10.75 -0.85 13.42
N ASN A 91 -11.87 -0.22 13.76
CA ASN A 91 -11.89 1.15 14.29
C ASN A 91 -12.12 1.23 15.81
N GLU A 92 -12.29 0.09 16.51
CA GLU A 92 -12.43 0.10 17.97
C GLU A 92 -11.15 0.55 18.69
N ASP A 93 -10.00 0.54 18.01
CA ASP A 93 -8.69 0.88 18.60
C ASP A 93 -8.03 2.15 18.03
N ILE A 94 -8.69 2.89 17.12
CA ILE A 94 -8.15 4.18 16.67
C ILE A 94 -8.47 5.21 17.75
N ASN A 95 -7.61 5.27 18.75
CA ASN A 95 -7.64 6.28 19.78
C ASN A 95 -7.42 7.66 19.12
N GLU A 96 -8.50 8.44 19.00
CA GLU A 96 -8.49 9.78 18.41
C GLU A 96 -7.39 10.68 19.01
N LEU A 97 -7.00 10.45 20.27
CA LEU A 97 -5.89 11.13 20.91
C LEU A 97 -4.53 10.82 20.27
N LYS A 98 -4.28 9.55 19.87
CA LYS A 98 -3.04 9.17 19.16
C LYS A 98 -3.00 9.76 17.76
N LEU A 99 -4.17 9.94 17.13
CA LEU A 99 -4.26 10.60 15.83
C LEU A 99 -3.94 12.08 15.94
N LEU A 100 -4.44 12.75 16.99
CA LEU A 100 -4.11 14.14 17.28
C LEU A 100 -2.61 14.30 17.61
N GLU A 101 -2.03 13.38 18.39
CA GLU A 101 -0.60 13.37 18.69
C GLU A 101 0.26 13.24 17.41
N LEU A 102 -0.12 12.35 16.49
CA LEU A 102 0.53 12.21 15.18
C LEU A 102 0.42 13.50 14.34
N ILE A 103 -0.72 14.19 14.39
CA ILE A 103 -0.93 15.45 13.69
C ILE A 103 -0.06 16.55 14.30
N GLU A 104 0.05 16.60 15.62
CA GLU A 104 0.91 17.57 16.32
C GLU A 104 2.39 17.36 16.01
N LEU A 105 2.83 16.11 15.79
CA LEU A 105 4.21 15.79 15.41
C LEU A 105 4.55 16.18 13.95
N LEU A 106 3.57 16.44 13.09
CA LEU A 106 3.84 16.81 11.69
C LEU A 106 4.62 18.11 11.55
N GLU A 107 4.26 19.15 12.32
CA GLU A 107 4.91 20.46 12.23
C GLU A 107 6.37 20.46 12.74
N PRO A 108 6.69 19.85 13.90
CA PRO A 108 8.06 19.62 14.32
C PRO A 108 8.90 18.86 13.29
N ILE A 109 8.34 17.81 12.66
CA ILE A 109 9.05 17.03 11.64
C ILE A 109 9.34 17.88 10.41
N LYS A 110 8.36 18.64 9.91
CA LYS A 110 8.58 19.57 8.80
C LYS A 110 9.65 20.60 9.12
N LYS A 111 9.64 21.15 10.34
CA LYS A 111 10.65 22.11 10.79
C LYS A 111 12.04 21.48 10.84
N LEU A 112 12.17 20.26 11.35
CA LEU A 112 13.45 19.52 11.35
C LEU A 112 13.98 19.28 9.94
N ILE A 113 13.12 18.94 8.97
CA ILE A 113 13.53 18.75 7.58
C ILE A 113 14.03 20.07 6.99
N VAL A 114 13.32 21.17 7.21
CA VAL A 114 13.71 22.51 6.74
C VAL A 114 15.02 22.97 7.39
N ASP A 115 15.18 22.73 8.69
CA ASP A 115 16.41 23.06 9.43
C ASP A 115 17.58 22.17 8.97
N TYR A 116 17.34 20.90 8.64
CA TYR A 116 18.32 19.99 8.04
C TYR A 116 18.76 20.47 6.64
N GLU A 117 17.81 20.86 5.79
CA GLU A 117 18.10 21.38 4.45
C GLU A 117 18.83 22.73 4.47
N ARG A 118 18.56 23.58 5.46
CA ARG A 118 19.27 24.86 5.67
C ARG A 118 20.68 24.66 6.19
N ASN A 119 20.90 23.61 6.97
CA ASN A 119 22.20 23.25 7.54
C ASN A 119 22.93 22.18 6.71
N LYS A 120 22.60 22.03 5.43
CA LYS A 120 23.12 21.02 4.48
C LYS A 120 24.60 21.22 4.08
N ASN A 121 25.42 21.58 5.06
CA ASN A 121 26.89 21.60 5.02
C ASN A 121 27.49 20.44 5.84
N PHE A 122 26.76 19.34 6.03
CA PHE A 122 27.32 18.14 6.66
C PHE A 122 27.48 17.04 5.61
N ILE A 123 28.70 16.51 5.57
CA ILE A 123 29.10 15.30 4.87
C ILE A 123 28.05 14.22 5.15
N GLU A 124 27.55 13.59 4.09
CA GLU A 124 26.66 12.45 4.14
C GLU A 124 27.38 11.32 4.92
N VAL A 125 27.14 11.25 6.23
CA VAL A 125 27.60 10.13 7.05
C VAL A 125 26.70 8.97 6.67
N ASN A 126 27.05 8.28 5.59
CA ASN A 126 26.54 6.95 5.34
C ASN A 126 26.85 6.14 6.60
N SER A 127 25.82 5.78 7.36
CA SER A 127 25.95 4.83 8.45
C SER A 127 26.41 3.51 7.82
N VAL A 128 27.72 3.24 7.87
CA VAL A 128 28.33 2.02 7.34
C VAL A 128 27.93 0.89 8.29
N GLU A 129 26.76 0.34 8.08
CA GLU A 129 26.33 -0.87 8.77
C GLU A 129 27.05 -2.08 8.17
N LEU A 130 27.61 -2.93 9.03
CA LEU A 130 28.23 -4.19 8.62
C LEU A 130 27.17 -5.14 8.05
N LYS A 131 27.16 -5.30 6.72
CA LYS A 131 26.24 -6.24 6.05
C LYS A 131 26.90 -7.62 5.94
N PRO A 132 26.25 -8.70 6.40
CA PRO A 132 26.82 -10.04 6.31
C PRO A 132 26.93 -10.47 4.84
N LYS A 133 28.16 -10.71 4.37
CA LYS A 133 28.43 -11.25 3.04
C LYS A 133 28.65 -12.77 3.12
N ALA A 134 27.94 -13.52 2.29
CA ALA A 134 28.17 -14.95 2.14
C ALA A 134 29.52 -15.19 1.46
N ILE A 135 30.43 -15.88 2.15
CA ILE A 135 31.73 -16.25 1.58
C ILE A 135 31.64 -17.70 1.09
N ILE A 136 31.90 -17.90 -0.20
CA ILE A 136 31.78 -19.21 -0.86
C ILE A 136 33.15 -19.80 -1.20
N ASN A 137 34.06 -18.98 -1.74
CA ASN A 137 35.39 -19.41 -2.19
C ASN A 137 36.49 -18.64 -1.43
N VAL A 138 37.40 -19.38 -0.79
CA VAL A 138 38.38 -18.81 0.14
C VAL A 138 39.78 -19.27 -0.22
N LYS A 139 40.76 -18.37 -0.17
CA LYS A 139 42.18 -18.68 -0.35
C LYS A 139 42.98 -18.10 0.81
N GLN A 140 43.90 -18.89 1.36
CA GLN A 140 44.79 -18.45 2.41
C GLN A 140 45.89 -17.55 1.82
N LYS A 141 46.12 -16.40 2.45
CA LYS A 141 47.20 -15.48 2.11
C LYS A 141 47.83 -14.97 3.41
N LEU A 142 49.16 -14.93 3.45
CA LEU A 142 49.91 -14.43 4.60
C LEU A 142 50.31 -12.98 4.35
N PHE A 143 50.12 -12.12 5.34
CA PHE A 143 50.57 -10.73 5.34
C PHE A 143 51.01 -10.33 6.74
N LYS A 144 51.89 -9.34 6.81
CA LYS A 144 52.30 -8.72 8.08
C LYS A 144 51.38 -7.53 8.34
N ILE A 145 50.93 -7.38 9.58
CA ILE A 145 50.12 -6.26 10.04
C ILE A 145 50.94 -5.54 11.12
N ASP A 146 50.79 -4.23 11.18
CA ASP A 146 51.34 -3.44 12.28
C ASP A 146 50.75 -3.88 13.63
N VAL A 147 51.56 -3.84 14.69
CA VAL A 147 51.18 -4.36 16.02
C VAL A 147 50.02 -3.56 16.61
N ASP A 148 50.04 -2.23 16.48
CA ASP A 148 49.02 -1.36 17.08
C ASP A 148 47.68 -1.52 16.36
N ILE A 149 47.72 -1.72 15.04
CA ILE A 149 46.53 -2.00 14.22
C ILE A 149 45.96 -3.38 14.57
N LEU A 150 46.82 -4.37 14.79
CA LEU A 150 46.38 -5.72 15.18
C LEU A 150 45.65 -5.69 16.52
N GLU A 151 46.17 -4.98 17.52
CA GLU A 151 45.48 -4.85 18.82
C GLU A 151 44.12 -4.19 18.71
N GLN A 152 43.99 -3.15 17.88
CA GLN A 152 42.71 -2.49 17.61
C GLN A 152 41.73 -3.44 16.90
N TRP A 153 42.23 -4.20 15.93
CA TRP A 153 41.45 -5.21 15.21
C TRP A 153 40.91 -6.30 16.14
N GLU A 154 41.75 -6.83 17.03
CA GLU A 154 41.33 -7.85 17.99
C GLU A 154 40.21 -7.34 18.91
N LYS A 155 40.33 -6.10 19.41
CA LYS A 155 39.27 -5.44 20.20
C LYS A 155 37.97 -5.30 19.40
N PHE A 156 38.08 -4.91 18.13
CA PHE A 156 36.92 -4.79 17.24
C PHE A 156 36.22 -6.14 17.02
N VAL A 157 36.97 -7.20 16.73
CA VAL A 157 36.43 -8.56 16.55
C VAL A 157 35.73 -9.06 17.82
N LEU A 158 36.27 -8.75 19.00
CA LEU A 158 35.64 -9.12 20.28
C LEU A 158 34.26 -8.48 20.48
N ASN A 159 34.04 -7.28 19.95
CA ASN A 159 32.77 -6.56 20.03
C ASN A 159 31.76 -7.00 18.96
N HIS A 160 32.22 -7.62 17.87
CA HIS A 160 31.40 -8.00 16.71
C HIS A 160 31.41 -9.51 16.46
N LYS A 161 31.04 -10.29 17.48
CA LYS A 161 31.04 -11.76 17.45
C LYS A 161 30.01 -12.37 16.49
N GLU A 162 29.06 -11.57 15.98
CA GLU A 162 28.09 -12.07 14.99
C GLU A 162 28.75 -12.37 13.64
N PHE A 163 29.92 -11.78 13.36
CA PHE A 163 30.62 -11.93 12.10
C PHE A 163 31.84 -12.84 12.25
N LYS A 164 32.09 -13.69 11.25
CA LYS A 164 33.35 -14.42 11.18
C LYS A 164 34.48 -13.44 10.87
N VAL A 165 35.65 -13.62 11.49
CA VAL A 165 36.86 -12.81 11.23
C VAL A 165 37.14 -12.69 9.73
N GLN A 166 36.95 -13.79 9.00
CA GLN A 166 37.12 -13.81 7.56
C GLN A 166 36.18 -12.84 6.80
N GLN A 167 34.93 -12.70 7.24
CA GLN A 167 33.96 -11.75 6.66
C GLN A 167 34.41 -10.32 6.91
N LEU A 168 34.83 -10.03 8.14
CA LEU A 168 35.31 -8.70 8.50
C LEU A 168 36.55 -8.31 7.66
N ILE A 169 37.52 -9.22 7.49
CA ILE A 169 38.70 -8.98 6.64
C ILE A 169 38.28 -8.76 5.18
N SER A 170 37.36 -9.57 4.66
CA SER A 170 36.92 -9.46 3.26
C SER A 170 36.22 -8.12 3.02
N LEU A 171 35.36 -7.68 3.94
CA LEU A 171 34.68 -6.38 3.88
C LEU A 171 35.66 -5.22 3.95
N ALA A 172 36.63 -5.26 4.87
CA ALA A 172 37.64 -4.21 5.00
C ALA A 172 38.49 -4.06 3.73
N LEU A 173 38.88 -5.17 3.11
CA LEU A 173 39.62 -5.16 1.85
C LEU A 173 38.77 -4.67 0.68
N GLU A 174 37.50 -5.07 0.60
CA GLU A 174 36.56 -4.63 -0.42
C GLU A 174 36.31 -3.12 -0.34
N GLU A 175 36.05 -2.60 0.87
CA GLU A 175 35.90 -1.16 1.11
C GLU A 175 37.15 -0.38 0.70
N PHE A 176 38.34 -0.89 1.05
CA PHE A 176 39.59 -0.25 0.65
C PHE A 176 39.79 -0.27 -0.87
N ILE A 177 39.48 -1.38 -1.54
CA ILE A 177 39.57 -1.48 -3.01
C ILE A 177 38.61 -0.49 -3.67
N ASP A 178 37.34 -0.49 -3.26
CA ASP A 178 36.31 0.36 -3.87
C ASP A 178 36.58 1.86 -3.64
N LYS A 179 37.21 2.21 -2.51
CA LYS A 179 37.61 3.60 -2.22
C LYS A 179 38.66 4.15 -3.19
N TYR A 180 39.50 3.30 -3.77
CA TYR A 180 40.61 3.71 -4.65
C TYR A 180 40.47 3.17 -6.08
N LYS A 181 39.27 2.75 -6.47
CA LYS A 181 38.94 2.27 -7.80
C LYS A 181 38.40 3.39 -8.68
#